data_AF-A0A9D1JV67-F1
#
_entry.id   AF-A0A9D1JV67-F1
#
_cell.length_a   1.000
_cell.length_b   1.000
_cell.length_c   1.000
_cell.angle_alpha   90.00
_cell.angle_beta   90.00
_cell.angle_gamma   90.00
#
_symmetry.space_group_name_H-M   'P 1'
#
loop_
_entity.id
_entity.type
_entity.pdbx_description
1 polymer ?
#
loop_
_entity_poly.entity_id
_entity_poly.type
_entity_poly.pdbx_seq_one_letter_code
_entity_poly.pdbx_strand_id
1 'polypeptide(L)' 'EILMLVIEGRLIDSLGVSVEECSNILERHGCMQAMNLDGGTSAILWYDGEPVTRCSNQALPEGRNLPNAFVYARAE' A
#
# COMPACT_ATOMS: atom_id res chain seq x y z
N GLU A 1 -2.17 18.02 -2.98
CA GLU A 1 -2.79 16.69 -3.11
C GLU A 1 -1.76 15.64 -2.72
N ILE A 2 -2.18 14.54 -2.11
CA ILE A 2 -1.31 13.42 -1.75
C ILE A 2 -1.93 12.17 -2.37
N LEU A 3 -1.14 11.43 -3.14
CA LEU A 3 -1.52 10.13 -3.68
C LEU A 3 -0.83 9.04 -2.84
N MET A 4 -1.60 8.07 -2.36
CA MET A 4 -1.08 6.88 -1.71
C MET A 4 -1.40 5.66 -2.57
N LEU A 5 -0.37 4.92 -2.95
CA LEU A 5 -0.48 3.70 -3.74
C LEU A 5 -0.05 2.50 -2.88
N VAL A 6 -0.96 1.54 -2.73
CA VAL A 6 -0.70 0.25 -2.09
C VAL A 6 -1.14 -0.83 -3.06
N ILE A 7 -0.26 -1.79 -3.34
CA ILE A 7 -0.51 -2.89 -4.28
C ILE A 7 -0.28 -4.20 -3.53
N GLU A 8 -1.30 -5.06 -3.52
CA GLU A 8 -1.19 -6.42 -3.01
C GLU A 8 -0.15 -7.22 -3.81
N GLY A 9 0.51 -8.20 -3.19
CA GLY A 9 1.50 -9.00 -3.90
C GLY A 9 1.65 -10.40 -3.33
N ARG A 10 2.26 -11.28 -4.13
CA ARG A 10 2.45 -12.72 -3.81
C ARG A 10 1.13 -13.47 -3.56
N LEU A 11 0.04 -13.01 -4.16
CA LEU A 11 -1.27 -13.67 -4.18
C LEU A 11 -1.51 -14.33 -5.55
N ILE A 12 -2.40 -15.31 -5.60
CA ILE A 12 -2.73 -16.05 -6.83
C ILE A 12 -3.28 -15.13 -7.91
N ASP A 13 -4.07 -14.13 -7.50
CA ASP A 13 -4.75 -13.16 -8.34
C ASP A 13 -4.09 -11.76 -8.31
N SER A 14 -3.06 -11.56 -7.48
CA SER A 14 -2.26 -10.33 -7.43
C SER A 14 -0.80 -10.63 -7.12
N LEU A 15 0.03 -10.63 -8.16
CA LEU A 15 1.46 -10.98 -8.06
C LEU A 15 2.28 -9.86 -7.41
N GLY A 16 1.77 -8.63 -7.41
CA GLY A 16 2.52 -7.42 -7.11
C GLY A 16 3.17 -6.85 -8.37
N VAL A 17 3.88 -5.73 -8.21
CA VAL A 17 4.48 -4.99 -9.32
C VAL A 17 5.89 -4.51 -9.00
N SER A 18 6.65 -4.11 -10.03
CA SER A 18 7.93 -3.43 -9.86
C SER A 18 7.75 -1.98 -9.39
N VAL A 19 8.81 -1.37 -8.85
CA VAL A 19 8.81 0.06 -8.49
C VAL A 19 8.60 0.95 -9.72
N GLU A 20 9.07 0.52 -10.88
CA GLU A 20 8.82 1.21 -12.17
C GLU A 20 7.33 1.24 -12.50
N GLU A 21 6.62 0.12 -12.34
CA GLU A 21 5.18 0.09 -12.60
C GLU A 21 4.40 0.94 -11.58
N CYS A 22 4.83 0.99 -10.31
CA CYS A 22 4.31 1.95 -9.34
C CYS A 22 4.45 3.40 -9.84
N SER A 23 5.63 3.74 -10.39
CA SER A 23 5.87 5.07 -10.97
C SER A 23 4.93 5.36 -12.14
N ASN A 24 4.77 4.40 -13.07
CA ASN A 24 3.88 4.54 -14.23
C ASN A 24 2.41 4.69 -13.83
N ILE A 25 1.97 4.00 -12.77
CA ILE A 25 0.63 4.17 -12.20
C ILE A 25 0.47 5.59 -11.65
N LEU A 26 1.39 6.03 -10.80
CA LEU A 26 1.34 7.36 -10.19
C LEU A 26 1.40 8.49 -11.24
N GLU A 27 2.22 8.35 -12.27
CA GLU A 27 2.33 9.31 -13.38
C GLU A 27 1.00 9.44 -14.15
N ARG A 28 0.30 8.33 -14.41
CA ARG A 28 -1.05 8.34 -15.04
C ARG A 28 -2.08 9.11 -14.21
N HIS A 29 -1.87 9.23 -12.90
CA HIS A 29 -2.70 10.02 -11.99
C HIS A 29 -2.18 11.46 -11.80
N GLY A 30 -1.20 11.92 -12.58
CA GLY A 30 -0.66 13.27 -12.51
C GLY A 30 0.33 13.49 -11.37
N CYS A 31 0.88 12.42 -10.78
CA CYS A 31 1.88 12.53 -9.73
C CYS A 31 3.20 13.10 -10.28
N MET A 32 3.64 14.24 -9.74
CA MET A 32 4.88 14.89 -10.17
C MET A 32 6.12 14.36 -9.43
N GLN A 33 5.95 13.90 -8.20
CA GLN A 33 7.02 13.41 -7.33
C GLN A 33 6.50 12.28 -6.45
N ALA A 34 7.23 11.17 -6.41
CA ALA A 34 6.88 9.99 -5.62
C ALA A 34 8.11 9.45 -4.90
N MET A 35 7.88 8.78 -3.76
CA MET A 35 8.89 8.00 -3.07
C MET A 35 8.33 6.62 -2.75
N ASN A 36 9.16 5.59 -2.90
CA ASN A 36 8.78 4.24 -2.50
C ASN A 36 8.92 4.07 -0.98
N LEU A 37 7.95 3.39 -0.37
CA LEU A 37 7.95 3.04 1.06
C LEU A 37 8.17 1.52 1.24
N ASP A 38 7.98 1.03 2.45
CA ASP A 38 8.04 -0.41 2.74
C ASP A 38 6.97 -1.18 1.94
N GLY A 39 7.31 -2.39 1.52
CA GLY A 39 6.50 -3.24 0.63
C GLY A 39 6.31 -4.65 1.18
N GLY A 40 5.98 -5.61 0.30
CA GLY A 40 5.88 -7.02 0.70
C GLY A 40 4.83 -7.25 1.79
N THR A 41 5.18 -7.95 2.86
CA THR A 41 4.28 -8.22 4.01
C THR A 41 3.93 -6.94 4.80
N SER A 42 4.70 -5.88 4.62
CA SER A 42 4.49 -4.58 5.27
C SER A 42 3.40 -3.73 4.59
N ALA A 43 3.14 -3.96 3.30
CA ALA A 43 2.18 -3.19 2.55
C ALA A 43 0.75 -3.60 2.93
N ILE A 44 0.07 -2.74 3.68
CA ILE A 44 -1.34 -2.90 4.01
C ILE A 44 -2.02 -1.53 4.11
N LEU A 45 -3.22 -1.42 3.54
CA LEU A 45 -4.08 -0.26 3.65
C LEU A 45 -5.28 -0.60 4.52
N TRP A 46 -5.55 0.28 5.48
CA TRP A 46 -6.71 0.22 6.35
C TRP A 46 -7.63 1.39 6.05
N TYR A 47 -8.94 1.15 6.10
CA TYR A 47 -9.96 2.16 5.98
C TYR A 47 -11.07 1.88 6.99
N ASP A 48 -11.35 2.86 7.84
CA ASP A 48 -12.42 2.82 8.85
C ASP A 48 -12.42 1.56 9.73
N GLY A 49 -11.23 1.17 10.20
CA GLY A 49 -11.06 0.02 11.09
C GLY A 49 -10.98 -1.33 10.41
N GLU A 50 -10.99 -1.39 9.07
CA GLU A 50 -10.92 -2.64 8.31
C GLU A 50 -9.75 -2.63 7.29
N PRO A 51 -9.06 -3.77 7.09
CA PRO A 51 -8.07 -3.88 6.03
C PRO A 51 -8.76 -3.96 4.67
N VAL A 52 -8.43 -3.02 3.76
CA VAL A 52 -8.98 -2.98 2.40
C VAL A 52 -8.03 -3.60 1.36
N THR A 53 -6.88 -4.09 1.80
CA THR A 53 -5.93 -4.87 1.00
C THR A 53 -5.52 -6.12 1.77
N ARG A 54 -5.24 -7.20 1.05
CA ARG A 54 -4.78 -8.48 1.60
C ARG A 54 -3.26 -8.48 1.80
N CYS A 55 -2.83 -8.91 2.99
CA CYS A 55 -1.42 -9.11 3.28
C CYS A 55 -0.83 -10.26 2.45
N SER A 56 0.38 -10.08 1.93
CA SER A 56 1.12 -11.15 1.22
C SER A 56 1.42 -12.38 2.10
N ASN A 57 1.43 -12.24 3.43
CA ASN A 57 1.49 -13.36 4.36
C ASN A 57 0.10 -13.66 4.91
N GLN A 58 -0.51 -14.75 4.43
CA GLN A 58 -1.87 -15.15 4.82
C GLN A 58 -1.98 -15.59 6.29
N ALA A 59 -0.87 -15.86 6.98
CA ALA A 59 -0.87 -16.08 8.43
C ALA A 59 -1.01 -14.79 9.24
N LEU A 60 -0.88 -13.62 8.60
CA LEU A 60 -1.00 -12.28 9.20
C LEU A 60 -2.00 -11.43 8.38
N PRO A 61 -3.29 -11.77 8.38
CA PRO A 61 -4.29 -11.10 7.54
C PRO A 61 -4.42 -9.59 7.83
N GLU A 62 -4.14 -9.19 9.06
CA GLU A 62 -4.14 -7.79 9.54
C GLU A 62 -2.81 -7.05 9.29
N GLY A 63 -1.84 -7.69 8.63
CA GLY A 63 -0.50 -7.15 8.42
C GLY A 63 0.48 -7.48 9.55
N ARG A 64 1.75 -7.12 9.35
CA ARG A 64 2.82 -7.32 10.34
C ARG A 64 3.00 -6.09 11.22
N ASN A 65 3.57 -6.28 12.42
CA ASN A 65 3.99 -5.16 13.26
C ASN A 65 5.07 -4.31 12.55
N LEU A 66 4.84 -2.99 12.54
CA LEU A 66 5.69 -1.98 11.92
C LEU A 66 6.05 -0.89 12.95
N PRO A 67 7.21 -0.23 12.81
CA PRO A 67 7.63 0.82 13.75
C PRO A 67 6.88 2.15 13.55
N ASN A 68 6.26 2.37 12.39
CA ASN A 68 5.52 3.57 12.05
C ASN A 68 4.45 3.29 10.98
N ALA A 69 3.57 4.27 10.77
CA ALA A 69 2.53 4.26 9.73
C ALA A 69 2.16 5.69 9.31
N PHE A 70 1.68 5.86 8.08
CA PHE A 70 0.96 7.07 7.68
C PHE A 70 -0.51 6.92 8.08
N VAL A 71 -1.01 7.84 8.90
CA VAL A 71 -2.40 7.85 9.35
C VAL A 71 -3.06 9.13 8.86
N TYR A 72 -4.16 8.99 8.12
CA TYR A 72 -5.00 10.11 7.72
C TYR A 72 -6.33 10.01 8.46
N ALA A 73 -6.66 11.06 9.19
CA ALA A 73 -7.92 11.19 9.91
C ALA A 73 -8.57 12.53 9.55
N ARG A 74 -9.90 12.60 9.64
CA ARG A 74 -10.62 13.86 9.52
C ARG A 74 -10.18 14.78 10.65
N ALA A 75 -9.79 16.02 10.31
CA ALA A 75 -9.56 17.04 11.31
C ALA A 75 -10.90 17.36 11.99
N GLU A 76 -10.91 17.34 13.32
CA GLU A 76 -12.03 17.79 14.16
C GLU A 76 -12.27 19.29 14.00
#